data_AF-A0AAU2NER3-F1
#
_entry.id   AF-A0AAU2NER3-F1
#
_cell.length_a   1.000
_cell.length_b   1.000
_cell.length_c   1.000
_cell.angle_alpha   90.00
_cell.angle_beta   90.00
_cell.angle_gamma   90.00
#
_symmetry.space_group_name_H-M   'P 1'
#
loop_
_entity.id
_entity.type
_entity.pdbx_description
1 polymer ?
#
loop_
_entity_poly.entity_id
_entity_poly.type
_entity_poly.pdbx_seq_one_letter_code
_entity_poly.pdbx_strand_id
1 'polypeptide(L)'
;MRVQLTRDSVAMGDDVAAPHAVTRDVPDDTSVRSLLDGILSAGYLATVAGGRATWIATAGDATPLAVLAQQWAAPRLFPAGRTPLTTHAGPDGTLRLHFGYRAQLDPEAEYARLGGCR
;
A
#
# COMPACT_ATOMS: atom_id res chain seq x y z
N MET A 1 15.59 5.02 -6.96
CA MET A 1 15.25 3.58 -6.93
C MET A 1 14.00 3.30 -7.75
N ARG A 2 13.87 2.07 -8.25
CA ARG A 2 12.68 1.61 -8.97
C ARG A 2 11.65 1.06 -8.01
N VAL A 3 10.40 1.47 -8.17
CA VAL A 3 9.27 0.97 -7.38
C VAL A 3 8.24 0.36 -8.31
N GLN A 4 7.89 -0.90 -8.06
CA GLN A 4 6.81 -1.62 -8.73
C GLN A 4 5.61 -1.68 -7.80
N LEU A 5 4.50 -1.11 -8.23
CA LEU A 5 3.23 -1.10 -7.52
C LEU A 5 2.29 -2.12 -8.17
N THR A 6 1.61 -2.90 -7.35
CA THR A 6 0.51 -3.80 -7.76
C THR A 6 -0.62 -3.65 -6.77
N ARG A 7 -1.87 -3.87 -7.18
CA ARG A 7 -3.01 -3.89 -6.25
C ARG A 7 -3.95 -5.04 -6.59
N ASP A 8 -4.66 -5.53 -5.57
CA ASP A 8 -5.79 -6.41 -5.78
C ASP A 8 -6.88 -5.69 -6.58
N SER A 9 -7.61 -6.46 -7.40
CA SER A 9 -8.79 -5.94 -8.08
C SER A 9 -9.96 -5.82 -7.11
N VAL A 10 -10.80 -4.80 -7.30
CA VAL A 10 -12.08 -4.68 -6.62
C VAL A 10 -13.14 -5.27 -7.55
N ALA A 11 -13.71 -6.41 -7.16
CA ALA A 11 -14.75 -7.08 -7.91
C ALA A 11 -15.90 -6.11 -8.20
N MET A 12 -16.28 -5.99 -9.47
CA MET A 12 -17.19 -4.99 -10.07
C MET A 12 -16.50 -3.72 -10.63
N GLY A 13 -15.58 -3.88 -11.58
CA GLY A 13 -15.26 -2.81 -12.53
C GLY A 13 -13.77 -2.49 -12.77
N ASP A 14 -12.87 -3.11 -12.01
CA ASP A 14 -11.43 -2.87 -12.10
C ASP A 14 -10.63 -4.08 -12.63
N ASP A 15 -11.33 -5.11 -13.12
CA ASP A 15 -10.72 -6.38 -13.54
C ASP A 15 -10.02 -6.33 -14.91
N VAL A 16 -10.23 -5.27 -15.69
CA VAL A 16 -9.79 -5.20 -17.10
C VAL A 16 -8.26 -5.06 -17.24
N ALA A 17 -7.57 -4.57 -16.20
CA ALA A 17 -6.11 -4.35 -16.22
C ALA A 17 -5.38 -4.90 -14.97
N ALA A 18 -6.00 -5.81 -14.21
CA ALA A 18 -5.37 -6.45 -13.07
C ALA A 18 -4.04 -7.14 -13.50
N PRO A 19 -2.94 -7.02 -12.72
CA PRO A 19 -2.85 -6.50 -11.34
C PRO A 19 -2.53 -4.99 -11.23
N HIS A 20 -2.85 -4.20 -12.26
CA HIS A 20 -2.60 -2.75 -12.34
C HIS A 20 -1.15 -2.38 -12.09
N ALA A 21 -0.23 -3.16 -12.66
CA ALA A 21 1.20 -2.98 -12.41
C ALA A 21 1.68 -1.61 -12.91
N VAL A 22 2.14 -0.77 -11.98
CA VAL A 22 2.73 0.55 -12.30
C VAL A 22 4.16 0.57 -11.80
N THR A 23 5.10 0.91 -12.68
CA THR A 23 6.49 1.15 -12.30
C THR A 23 6.76 2.65 -12.24
N ARG A 24 7.42 3.11 -11.18
CA ARG A 24 7.86 4.50 -11.02
C ARG A 24 9.28 4.54 -10.49
N ASP A 25 10.05 5.51 -10.96
CA ASP A 25 11.34 5.84 -10.37
C ASP A 25 11.13 6.94 -9.32
N VAL A 26 11.64 6.71 -8.11
CA VAL A 26 11.57 7.67 -7.01
C VAL A 26 12.96 7.93 -6.44
N PRO A 27 13.23 9.12 -5.87
CA PRO A 27 14.46 9.38 -5.12
C PRO A 27 14.66 8.38 -3.96
N ASP A 28 15.90 8.00 -3.68
CA ASP A 28 16.22 6.98 -2.65
C ASP A 28 15.94 7.44 -1.21
N ASP A 29 15.87 8.77 -1.00
CA ASP A 29 15.51 9.42 0.25
C ASP A 29 14.00 9.53 0.46
N THR A 30 13.19 9.07 -0.50
CA THR A 30 11.73 9.05 -0.39
C THR A 30 11.32 8.17 0.79
N SER A 31 10.46 8.70 1.67
CA SER A 31 9.88 7.91 2.76
C SER A 31 8.71 7.06 2.27
N VAL A 32 8.42 5.95 2.97
CA VAL A 32 7.18 5.17 2.75
C VAL A 32 5.95 6.08 2.84
N ARG A 33 5.94 7.03 3.78
CA ARG A 33 4.83 7.96 3.92
C ARG A 33 4.59 8.78 2.64
N SER A 34 5.64 9.45 2.15
CA SER A 34 5.56 10.30 0.96
C SER A 34 5.15 9.52 -0.28
N LEU A 35 5.66 8.28 -0.42
CA LEU A 35 5.28 7.38 -1.50
C LEU A 35 3.79 7.05 -1.45
N LEU A 36 3.27 6.66 -0.27
CA LEU A 36 1.86 6.33 -0.10
C LEU A 36 0.94 7.54 -0.30
N ASP A 37 1.32 8.73 0.19
CA ASP A 37 0.56 9.97 -0.02
C ASP A 37 0.48 10.32 -1.51
N GLY A 38 1.57 10.12 -2.28
CA GLY A 38 1.58 10.30 -3.73
C GLY A 38 0.70 9.28 -4.48
N ILE A 39 0.64 8.04 -3.99
CA ILE A 39 -0.22 6.98 -4.54
C ILE A 39 -1.70 7.30 -4.31
N LEU A 40 -2.05 7.75 -3.11
CA LEU A 40 -3.41 8.18 -2.76
C LEU A 40 -3.84 9.40 -3.58
N SER A 41 -2.97 10.42 -3.68
CA SER A 41 -3.25 11.65 -4.43
C SER A 41 -3.42 11.40 -5.93
N ALA A 42 -2.77 10.37 -6.47
CA ALA A 42 -2.93 9.95 -7.86
C ALA A 42 -4.21 9.15 -8.13
N GLY A 43 -5.03 8.87 -7.11
CA GLY A 43 -6.23 8.02 -7.25
C GLY A 43 -5.90 6.57 -7.63
N TYR A 44 -4.69 6.09 -7.31
CA TYR A 44 -4.24 4.75 -7.69
C TYR A 44 -4.91 3.63 -6.88
N LEU A 45 -5.57 3.92 -5.75
CA LEU A 45 -6.35 2.91 -5.03
C LEU A 45 -7.83 3.08 -5.36
N ALA A 46 -8.51 1.97 -5.67
CA ALA A 46 -9.91 2.01 -6.01
C ALA A 46 -10.71 2.42 -4.77
N THR A 47 -11.66 3.32 -4.98
CA THR A 47 -12.62 3.75 -3.97
C THR A 47 -13.90 2.95 -4.11
N VAL A 48 -14.61 2.73 -3.00
CA VAL A 48 -15.89 2.01 -3.03
C VAL A 48 -17.03 2.89 -2.55
N ALA A 49 -18.23 2.58 -3.07
CA ALA A 49 -19.47 3.15 -2.56
C ALA A 49 -19.60 2.86 -1.07
N GLY A 50 -19.88 3.90 -0.27
CA GLY A 50 -19.91 3.84 1.19
C GLY A 50 -18.62 4.30 1.89
N GLY A 51 -17.54 4.59 1.15
CA GLY A 51 -16.42 5.34 1.72
C GLY A 51 -15.48 4.56 2.65
N ARG A 52 -15.60 3.22 2.68
CA ARG A 52 -14.94 2.37 3.67
C ARG A 52 -13.94 1.38 3.07
N ALA A 53 -13.37 1.65 1.90
CA ALA A 53 -12.35 0.75 1.34
C ALA A 53 -11.12 0.71 2.27
N THR A 54 -10.71 -0.51 2.63
CA THR A 54 -9.49 -0.76 3.40
C THR A 54 -8.47 -1.49 2.54
N TRP A 55 -7.22 -1.02 2.57
CA TRP A 55 -6.09 -1.55 1.82
C TRP A 55 -4.90 -1.76 2.74
N ILE A 56 -4.11 -2.80 2.48
CA ILE A 56 -2.86 -3.07 3.19
C ILE A 56 -1.71 -2.95 2.20
N ALA A 57 -0.76 -2.07 2.47
CA ALA A 57 0.48 -1.99 1.70
C ALA A 57 1.49 -2.99 2.26
N THR A 58 1.94 -3.93 1.44
CA THR A 58 2.98 -4.92 1.78
C THR A 58 4.15 -4.81 0.83
N ALA A 59 5.37 -4.93 1.36
CA ALA A 59 6.58 -5.06 0.57
C ALA A 59 6.66 -6.44 -0.11
N GLY A 60 7.64 -6.61 -1.02
CA GLY A 60 7.82 -7.83 -1.82
C GLY A 60 8.14 -9.08 -1.00
N ASP A 61 8.62 -8.89 0.22
CA ASP A 61 8.87 -9.93 1.23
C ASP A 61 7.63 -10.22 2.12
N ALA A 62 6.46 -9.69 1.74
CA ALA A 62 5.21 -9.73 2.49
C ALA A 62 5.20 -8.92 3.81
N THR A 63 6.21 -8.08 4.06
CA THR A 63 6.23 -7.20 5.24
C THR A 63 5.14 -6.13 5.15
N PRO A 64 4.21 -6.04 6.12
CA PRO A 64 3.20 -4.99 6.11
C PRO A 64 3.82 -3.64 6.48
N LEU A 65 3.63 -2.65 5.60
CA LEU A 65 4.17 -1.30 5.77
C LEU A 65 3.14 -0.30 6.26
N ALA A 66 1.88 -0.44 5.82
CA ALA A 66 0.81 0.48 6.20
C ALA A 66 -0.59 -0.10 6.01
N VAL A 67 -1.55 0.48 6.72
CA VAL A 67 -2.98 0.39 6.43
C VAL A 67 -3.44 1.73 5.83
N LEU A 68 -4.16 1.64 4.71
CA LEU A 68 -4.79 2.77 4.04
C LEU A 68 -6.30 2.55 4.08
N ALA A 69 -7.03 3.55 4.55
CA ALA A 69 -8.48 3.49 4.63
C ALA A 69 -9.07 4.72 3.95
N GLN A 70 -10.09 4.53 3.13
CA GLN A 70 -10.75 5.62 2.40
C GLN A 70 -11.34 6.69 3.33
N GLN A 71 -11.75 6.29 4.54
CA GLN A 71 -12.26 7.17 5.58
C GLN A 71 -11.17 7.88 6.41
N TRP A 72 -9.89 7.56 6.21
CA TRP A 72 -8.78 8.22 6.90
C TRP A 72 -8.18 9.32 6.02
N ALA A 73 -7.85 10.45 6.63
CA ALA A 73 -7.15 11.53 5.95
C ALA A 73 -5.71 11.15 5.54
N ALA A 74 -5.19 10.06 6.10
CA ALA A 74 -3.77 9.72 6.06
C ALA A 74 -3.57 8.21 6.29
N PRO A 75 -2.62 7.55 5.60
CA PRO A 75 -2.26 6.17 5.88
C PRO A 75 -1.59 6.03 7.26
N ARG A 76 -1.81 4.89 7.91
CA ARG A 76 -1.16 4.54 9.18
C ARG A 76 -0.06 3.53 8.94
N LEU A 77 1.16 3.90 9.35
CA LEU A 77 2.36 3.11 9.12
C LEU A 77 2.60 2.11 10.25
N PHE A 78 3.03 0.91 9.89
CA PHE A 78 3.63 -0.03 10.83
C PHE A 78 5.08 0.36 11.16
N PRO A 79 5.72 -0.23 12.19
CA PRO A 79 7.13 0.02 12.47
C PRO A 79 8.04 -0.17 11.26
N ALA A 80 7.80 -1.22 10.46
CA ALA A 80 8.51 -1.45 9.19
C ALA A 80 8.27 -0.36 8.14
N GLY A 81 7.07 0.25 8.12
CA GLY A 81 6.77 1.40 7.26
C GLY A 81 7.47 2.69 7.67
N ARG A 82 8.18 2.73 8.80
CA ARG A 82 8.93 3.91 9.27
C ARG A 82 10.42 3.83 8.95
N THR A 83 10.88 2.72 8.38
CA THR A 83 12.26 2.58 7.89
C THR A 83 12.39 3.16 6.47
N PRO A 84 13.63 3.40 5.99
CA PRO A 84 13.85 3.78 4.59
C PRO A 84 13.24 2.78 3.60
N LEU A 85 12.80 3.26 2.43
CA LEU A 85 12.25 2.41 1.37
C LEU A 85 13.27 1.37 0.87
N THR A 86 14.55 1.72 0.89
CA THR A 86 15.66 0.86 0.49
C THR A 86 15.78 -0.40 1.36
N THR A 87 15.31 -0.36 2.61
CA THR A 87 15.26 -1.54 3.50
C THR A 87 14.36 -2.65 2.95
N HIS A 88 13.36 -2.27 2.15
CA HIS A 88 12.37 -3.19 1.57
C HIS A 88 12.63 -3.49 0.09
N ALA A 89 13.73 -2.99 -0.47
CA ALA A 89 14.10 -3.23 -1.86
C ALA A 89 14.67 -4.66 -2.03
N GLY A 90 14.31 -5.30 -3.15
CA GLY A 90 14.85 -6.61 -3.51
C GLY A 90 16.33 -6.55 -3.90
N PRO A 91 16.95 -7.72 -4.18
CA PRO A 91 18.36 -7.82 -4.60
C PRO A 91 18.66 -7.07 -5.90
N ASP A 92 17.63 -6.84 -6.72
CA ASP A 92 17.66 -6.07 -7.97
C ASP A 92 17.53 -4.55 -7.75
N GLY A 93 17.53 -4.09 -6.49
CA GLY A 93 17.33 -2.69 -6.13
C GLY A 93 15.90 -2.18 -6.38
N THR A 94 14.96 -3.08 -6.69
CA THR A 94 13.56 -2.74 -6.96
C THR A 94 12.71 -2.98 -5.72
N LEU A 95 12.01 -1.95 -5.26
CA LEU A 95 10.98 -2.09 -4.25
C LEU A 95 9.69 -2.58 -4.91
N ARG A 96 9.15 -3.69 -4.41
CA ARG A 96 7.86 -4.22 -4.84
C ARG A 96 6.84 -3.91 -3.75
N LEU A 97 5.79 -3.18 -4.09
CA LEU A 97 4.67 -2.90 -3.22
C LEU A 97 3.41 -3.54 -3.78
N HIS A 98 2.71 -4.24 -2.91
CA HIS A 98 1.41 -4.80 -3.21
C HIS A 98 0.38 -4.20 -2.27
N PHE A 99 -0.75 -3.77 -2.84
CA PHE A 99 -1.90 -3.26 -2.11
C PHE A 99 -2.99 -4.33 -2.06
N GLY A 100 -3.07 -5.03 -0.95
CA GLY A 100 -4.09 -6.04 -0.72
C GLY A 100 -5.43 -5.40 -0.36
N TYR A 101 -6.49 -5.74 -1.10
CA TYR A 101 -7.84 -5.23 -0.83
C TYR A 101 -8.45 -5.98 0.35
N ARG A 102 -9.08 -5.25 1.27
CA ARG A 102 -9.75 -5.80 2.46
C ARG A 102 -11.21 -5.39 2.55
N ALA A 103 -11.84 -5.14 1.40
CA ALA A 103 -13.24 -4.78 1.34
C ALA A 103 -13.55 -3.57 2.26
N GLN A 104 -14.63 -3.67 3.03
CA GLN A 104 -15.04 -2.70 4.04
C GLN A 104 -14.75 -3.17 5.47
N LEU A 105 -13.71 -4.01 5.65
CA LEU A 105 -13.26 -4.41 6.99
C LEU A 105 -12.78 -3.19 7.78
N ASP A 106 -12.93 -3.28 9.11
CA ASP A 106 -12.49 -2.23 10.02
C ASP A 106 -10.97 -2.02 9.93
N PRO A 107 -10.50 -0.85 9.46
CA PRO A 107 -9.08 -0.60 9.32
C PRO A 107 -8.35 -0.50 10.66
N GLU A 108 -9.04 -0.17 11.76
CA GLU A 108 -8.45 -0.18 13.09
C GLU A 108 -8.14 -1.60 13.55
N ALA A 109 -9.09 -2.52 13.35
CA ALA A 109 -8.90 -3.93 13.66
C ALA A 109 -7.76 -4.53 12.82
N GLU A 110 -7.66 -4.21 11.53
CA GLU A 110 -6.56 -4.66 10.67
C GLU A 110 -5.21 -4.07 11.09
N TYR A 111 -5.17 -2.78 11.45
CA TYR A 111 -3.96 -2.14 11.97
C TYR A 111 -3.52 -2.77 13.30
N ALA A 112 -4.43 -3.03 14.22
CA ALA A 112 -4.12 -3.71 15.47
C ALA A 112 -3.65 -5.16 15.24
N ARG A 113 -4.30 -5.90 14.34
CA ARG A 113 -4.00 -7.30 14.03
C ARG A 113 -2.60 -7.47 13.42
N LEU A 114 -2.22 -6.59 12.50
CA LEU A 114 -0.92 -6.65 11.81
C LEU A 114 0.20 -5.93 12.56
N GLY A 115 -0.12 -4.89 13.32
CA GLY A 115 0.84 -4.18 14.18
C GLY A 115 1.10 -4.90 15.51
N GLY A 116 0.23 -5.84 15.88
CA GLY A 116 0.27 -6.61 17.12
C GLY A 116 0.85 -8.02 16.94
N CYS A 117 2.11 -8.11 16.55
CA CYS A 117 2.96 -9.22 17.00
C CYS A 117 3.91 -8.65 18.06
N ARG A 118 3.68 -9.02 19.32
CA ARG A 118 4.53 -8.72 20.45
C ARG A 118 5.23 -9.99 20.91
#